data_AF-A0A6I5NBX7-F1
#
_entry.id   AF-A0A6I5NBX7-F1
#
_cell.length_a   1.000
_cell.length_b   1.000
_cell.length_c   1.000
_cell.angle_alpha   90.00
_cell.angle_beta   90.00
_cell.angle_gamma   90.00
#
_symmetry.space_group_name_H-M   'P 1'
#
loop_
_entity.id
_entity.type
_entity.pdbx_description
1 polymer ?
#
loop_
_entity_poly.entity_id
_entity_poly.type
_entity_poly.pdbx_seq_one_letter_code
_entity_poly.pdbx_strand_id
1 'polypeptide(L)'
;MKERAFLSYEFFRVPARYKLYGTPASSLWRTWWRYRNKSSYQLMSMDVVIRLRNTWYPVKEITISAGSLYVSTLSSEHICQPEDFIFWMVKEQPSS
;
A
#
# COMPACT_ATOMS: atom_id res chain seq x y z
N MET A 1 19.28 -25.49 -22.54
CA MET A 1 18.52 -25.96 -21.37
C MET A 1 17.48 -24.90 -21.03
N LYS A 2 16.18 -25.22 -21.06
CA LYS A 2 15.13 -24.28 -20.60
C LYS A 2 15.10 -24.34 -19.08
N GLU A 3 15.49 -23.26 -18.41
CA GLU A 3 15.31 -23.12 -16.97
C GLU A 3 13.82 -23.23 -16.65
N ARG A 4 13.45 -24.22 -15.84
CA ARG A 4 12.10 -24.32 -15.28
C ARG A 4 11.98 -23.18 -14.26
N ALA A 5 11.22 -22.14 -14.60
CA ALA A 5 10.83 -21.14 -13.62
C ALA A 5 9.93 -21.82 -12.58
N PHE A 6 10.48 -22.14 -11.41
CA PHE A 6 9.71 -22.65 -10.29
C PHE A 6 8.95 -21.47 -9.67
N LEU A 7 7.62 -21.55 -9.61
CA LEU A 7 6.82 -20.64 -8.79
C LEU A 7 7.01 -21.02 -7.32
N SER A 8 7.75 -20.20 -6.58
CA SER A 8 7.81 -20.30 -5.12
C SER A 8 6.60 -19.59 -4.52
N TYR A 9 5.72 -20.34 -3.84
CA TYR A 9 4.68 -19.75 -3.02
C TYR A 9 5.26 -19.39 -1.64
N GLU A 10 5.32 -18.10 -1.33
CA GLU A 10 5.67 -17.64 0.01
C GLU A 10 4.37 -17.33 0.76
N PHE A 11 4.06 -18.14 1.78
CA PHE A 11 2.87 -17.93 2.60
C PHE A 11 3.04 -16.65 3.42
N PHE A 12 2.24 -15.64 3.10
CA PHE A 12 2.19 -14.39 3.85
C PHE A 12 1.02 -14.39 4.83
N ARG A 13 1.30 -14.46 6.13
CA ARG A 13 0.28 -14.29 7.18
C ARG A 13 0.02 -12.79 7.39
N VAL A 14 -1.18 -12.35 7.06
CA VAL A 14 -1.62 -10.97 7.34
C VAL A 14 -1.60 -10.74 8.86
N PRO A 15 -0.92 -9.68 9.35
CA PRO A 15 -0.92 -9.37 10.77
C PRO A 15 -2.33 -9.14 11.31
N ALA A 16 -2.56 -9.51 12.58
CA ALA A 16 -3.87 -9.29 13.21
C ALA A 16 -4.27 -7.82 13.14
N ARG A 17 -5.56 -7.55 12.89
CA ARG A 17 -6.13 -6.20 12.72
C ARG A 17 -5.62 -5.45 11.49
N TYR A 18 -5.07 -6.15 10.51
CA TYR A 18 -4.82 -5.61 9.18
C TYR A 18 -5.70 -6.32 8.17
N LYS A 19 -6.22 -5.56 7.22
CA LYS A 19 -6.91 -6.09 6.05
C LYS A 19 -6.04 -5.90 4.82
N LEU A 20 -5.76 -7.00 4.12
CA LEU A 20 -4.99 -7.04 2.89
C LEU A 20 -5.87 -6.78 1.67
N TYR A 21 -5.39 -5.93 0.78
CA TYR A 21 -6.01 -5.59 -0.49
C TYR A 21 -5.02 -5.80 -1.63
N GLY A 22 -5.52 -6.35 -2.75
CA GLY A 22 -4.85 -6.34 -4.05
C GLY A 22 -5.75 -5.60 -5.03
N THR A 23 -5.39 -4.38 -5.40
CA THR A 23 -6.23 -3.49 -6.21
C THR A 23 -5.39 -2.62 -7.14
N PRO A 24 -5.97 -2.02 -8.19
CA PRO A 24 -5.31 -0.94 -8.93
C PRO A 24 -4.86 0.20 -7.99
N ALA A 25 -3.75 0.86 -8.30
CA ALA A 25 -3.17 1.92 -7.48
C ALA A 25 -4.12 3.10 -7.24
N SER A 26 -4.96 3.42 -8.22
CA SER A 26 -6.07 4.38 -8.11
C SER A 26 -7.03 4.08 -6.93
N SER A 27 -7.27 2.80 -6.62
CA SER A 27 -8.14 2.38 -5.51
C SER A 27 -7.48 2.61 -4.15
N LEU A 28 -6.16 2.37 -4.03
CA LEU A 28 -5.39 2.73 -2.84
C LEU A 28 -5.48 4.23 -2.61
N TRP A 29 -5.24 5.05 -3.64
CA TRP A 29 -5.33 6.50 -3.50
C TRP A 29 -6.71 6.94 -3.03
N ARG A 30 -7.79 6.48 -3.68
CA ARG A 30 -9.16 6.83 -3.24
C ARG A 30 -9.38 6.51 -1.76
N THR A 31 -8.82 5.40 -1.26
CA THR A 31 -8.89 5.05 0.15
C THR A 31 -8.04 5.96 1.02
N TRP A 32 -6.79 6.23 0.61
CA TRP A 32 -5.88 7.14 1.30
C TRP A 32 -6.45 8.55 1.43
N TRP A 33 -7.09 9.10 0.39
CA TRP A 33 -7.77 10.39 0.45
C TRP A 33 -8.88 10.42 1.49
N ARG A 34 -9.72 9.38 1.51
CA ARG A 34 -10.81 9.25 2.49
C ARG A 34 -10.27 9.14 3.91
N TYR A 35 -9.16 8.43 4.10
CA TYR A 35 -8.47 8.35 5.40
C TYR A 35 -7.95 9.72 5.82
N ARG A 36 -7.18 10.40 4.96
CA ARG A 36 -6.61 11.73 5.21
C ARG A 36 -7.66 12.78 5.57
N ASN A 37 -8.84 12.73 4.93
CA ASN A 37 -9.93 13.68 5.19
C ASN A 37 -10.71 13.39 6.48
N LYS A 38 -10.69 12.15 6.99
CA LYS A 38 -11.38 11.76 8.23
C LYS A 38 -10.53 11.96 9.47
N SER A 39 -9.21 11.78 9.36
CA SER A 39 -8.27 11.99 10.46
C SER A 39 -7.81 13.46 10.46
N SER A 40 -8.27 14.25 11.42
CA SER A 40 -7.74 15.60 11.66
C SER A 40 -6.28 15.52 12.12
N TYR A 41 -5.33 15.39 11.18
CA TYR A 41 -3.91 15.72 11.31
C TYR A 41 -3.14 15.25 12.57
N GLN A 42 -3.62 14.28 13.34
CA GLN A 42 -2.94 13.85 14.56
C GLN A 42 -2.07 12.64 14.26
N LEU A 43 -0.81 12.98 13.95
CA LEU A 43 0.42 12.23 14.21
C LEU A 43 0.38 10.73 13.89
N MET A 44 0.97 10.40 12.74
CA MET A 44 1.46 9.08 12.33
C MET A 44 0.41 8.04 11.93
N SER A 45 -0.28 8.28 10.81
CA SER A 45 -1.02 7.24 10.11
C SER A 45 -0.06 6.25 9.39
N MET A 46 0.73 5.49 10.15
CA MET A 46 1.44 4.28 9.69
C MET A 46 0.48 3.10 9.48
N ASP A 47 -0.82 3.35 9.51
CA ASP A 47 -1.86 2.33 9.42
C ASP A 47 -1.99 1.76 8.00
N VAL A 48 -1.52 2.48 6.98
CA VAL A 48 -1.47 2.00 5.61
C VAL A 48 -0.04 1.56 5.28
N VAL A 49 0.11 0.33 4.84
CA VAL A 49 1.38 -0.23 4.38
C VAL A 49 1.26 -0.74 2.94
N ILE A 50 2.29 -0.55 2.13
CA ILE A 50 2.36 -1.00 0.74
C ILE A 50 3.44 -2.06 0.58
N ARG A 51 3.19 -3.08 -0.25
CA ARG A 51 4.21 -4.07 -0.60
C ARG A 51 5.05 -3.55 -1.76
N LEU A 52 6.36 -3.45 -1.54
CA LEU A 52 7.32 -3.03 -2.56
C LEU A 52 8.47 -4.03 -2.62
N ARG A 53 8.76 -4.53 -3.82
CA ARG A 53 9.75 -5.58 -4.15
C ARG A 53 9.54 -6.91 -3.42
N ASN A 54 9.57 -6.93 -2.09
CA ASN A 54 9.18 -8.05 -1.24
C ASN A 54 8.94 -7.66 0.24
N THR A 55 8.90 -6.37 0.56
CA THR A 55 8.77 -5.90 1.94
C THR A 55 7.59 -4.94 2.06
N TRP A 56 7.03 -4.86 3.27
CA TRP A 56 5.95 -3.94 3.60
C TRP A 56 6.53 -2.65 4.15
N TYR A 57 6.13 -1.53 3.55
CA TYR A 57 6.56 -0.20 3.95
C TYR A 57 5.38 0.65 4.37
N PRO A 58 5.45 1.38 5.50
CA PRO A 58 4.43 2.34 5.86
C PRO A 58 4.39 3.48 4.83
N VAL A 59 3.18 3.76 4.36
CA VAL A 59 2.92 4.88 3.46
C VAL A 59 2.94 6.16 4.28
N LYS A 60 3.87 7.07 3.95
CA LYS A 60 3.95 8.40 4.55
C LYS A 60 3.02 9.36 3.81
N GLU A 61 3.06 9.32 2.49
CA GLU A 61 2.26 10.19 1.65
C GLU A 61 1.95 9.53 0.31
N ILE A 62 0.80 9.87 -0.27
CA ILE A 62 0.46 9.57 -1.66
C ILE A 62 0.04 10.88 -2.30
N THR A 63 0.68 11.23 -3.41
CA THR A 63 0.31 12.37 -4.25
C THR A 63 0.06 11.92 -5.69
N ILE A 64 -0.70 12.72 -6.43
CA ILE A 64 -0.82 12.55 -7.88
C ILE A 64 -0.13 13.73 -8.56
N SER A 65 0.72 13.42 -9.54
CA SER A 65 1.28 14.41 -10.43
C SER A 65 1.42 13.82 -11.84
N ALA A 66 1.14 14.62 -12.87
CA ALA A 66 1.28 14.22 -14.28
C ALA A 66 0.65 12.85 -14.63
N GLY A 67 -0.50 12.51 -14.03
CA GLY A 67 -1.20 11.24 -14.27
C GLY A 67 -0.62 10.02 -13.55
N SER A 68 0.47 10.18 -12.81
CA SER A 68 1.11 9.12 -12.02
C SER A 68 0.86 9.30 -10.52
N LEU A 69 0.84 8.19 -9.78
CA LEU A 69 0.80 8.19 -8.32
C LEU A 69 2.23 8.11 -7.77
N TYR A 70 2.54 9.00 -6.83
CA TYR A 70 3.79 9.04 -6.09
C TYR A 70 3.51 8.59 -4.67
N VAL A 71 3.98 7.39 -4.33
CA VAL A 71 3.85 6.79 -3.00
C VAL A 71 5.16 6.96 -2.27
N SER A 72 5.20 7.91 -1.34
CA SER A 72 6.36 8.17 -0.50
C SER A 72 6.28 7.34 0.78
N THR A 73 7.34 6.59 1.07
CA THR A 73 7.56 5.87 2.32
C THR A 73 8.63 6.62 3.14
N LEU A 74 8.99 6.12 4.33
CA LEU A 74 10.11 6.69 5.09
C LEU A 74 11.47 6.50 4.41
N SER A 75 11.62 5.45 3.59
CA SER A 75 12.91 5.05 3.00
C SER A 75 13.03 5.37 1.51
N SER A 76 11.92 5.53 0.80
CA SER A 76 11.90 5.66 -0.66
C SER A 76 10.61 6.26 -1.16
N GLU A 77 10.67 6.81 -2.37
CA GLU A 77 9.48 7.15 -3.16
C GLU A 77 9.32 6.15 -4.31
N HIS A 78 8.09 5.73 -4.54
CA HIS A 78 7.72 4.81 -5.61
C HIS A 78 6.67 5.44 -6.50
N ILE A 79 6.93 5.41 -7.81
CA ILE A 79 6.03 5.90 -8.83
C ILE A 79 5.27 4.70 -9.40
N CYS A 80 3.96 4.79 -9.45
CA CYS A 80 3.10 3.80 -10.10
C CYS A 80 2.02 4.47 -10.95
N GLN A 81 1.58 3.77 -11.99
CA GLN A 81 0.45 4.18 -12.80
C GLN A 81 -0.87 3.83 -12.09
N PRO A 82 -1.95 4.57 -12.33
CA PRO A 82 -3.24 4.34 -11.67
C PRO A 82 -3.81 2.92 -11.87
N GLU A 83 -3.45 2.27 -12.96
CA GLU A 83 -3.85 0.91 -13.35
C GLU A 83 -2.96 -0.18 -12.75
N ASP A 84 -1.79 0.18 -12.23
CA ASP A 84 -0.83 -0.79 -11.67
C ASP A 84 -1.47 -1.55 -10.50
N PHE A 85 -1.40 -2.87 -10.57
CA PHE A 85 -1.92 -3.72 -9.52
C PHE A 85 -0.96 -3.74 -8.34
N ILE A 86 -1.43 -3.30 -7.18
CA ILE A 86 -0.61 -3.17 -5.99
C ILE A 86 -1.24 -3.89 -4.80
N PHE A 87 -0.37 -4.41 -3.93
CA PHE A 87 -0.77 -4.98 -2.66
C PHE A 87 -0.52 -3.99 -1.53
N TRP A 88 -1.54 -3.75 -0.73
CA TRP A 88 -1.47 -2.84 0.40
C TRP A 88 -2.33 -3.38 1.54
N MET A 89 -2.01 -2.98 2.77
CA MET A 89 -2.82 -3.31 3.93
C MET A 89 -3.21 -2.03 4.64
N VAL A 90 -4.35 -2.07 5.31
CA VAL A 90 -4.77 -1.02 6.24
C VAL A 90 -5.10 -1.64 7.58
N LYS A 91 -4.67 -0.97 8.65
CA LYS A 91 -5.06 -1.31 10.00
C LYS A 91 -6.54 -1.06 10.19
N GLU A 92 -7.25 -2.07 10.67
CA GLU A 92 -8.64 -1.96 11.09
C GLU A 92 -8.68 -1.10 12.34
N GLN A 93 -9.47 -0.03 12.30
CA GLN A 93 -9.72 0.74 13.52
C GLN A 93 -10.46 -0.16 14.51
N PRO A 94 -10.11 -0.12 15.81
CA PRO A 94 -10.95 -0.77 16.83
C PRO A 94 -12.38 -0.28 16.65
N SER A 95 -13.32 -1.20 16.45
CA SER A 95 -14.73 -0.93 16.70
C SER A 95 -14.86 -0.60 18.18
N SER A 96 -15.15 0.67 18.50
CA SER A 96 -15.55 1.09 19.85
C SER A 96 -16.79 0.35 20.32
#